data_AF-A0A6A1WN40-F1
#
_entry.id   AF-A0A6A1WN40-F1
#
_cell.length_a   1.000
_cell.length_b   1.000
_cell.length_c   1.000
_cell.angle_alpha   90.00
_cell.angle_beta   90.00
_cell.angle_gamma   90.00
#
_symmetry.space_group_name_H-M   'P 1'
#
loop_
_entity.id
_entity.type
_entity.pdbx_description
1 polymer ?
#
loop_
_entity_poly.entity_id
_entity_poly.type
_entity_poly.pdbx_seq_one_letter_code
_entity_poly.pdbx_strand_id
1 'polypeptide(L)' 'MLMALSAKNKVGLIDDSILKPLTSNSDYAIWLRCNNMVISWIINSISRDLTASIIFMELAYKIWSDLKE' A
#
# COMPACT_ATOMS: atom_id res chain seq x y z
N MET A 1 10.03 6.60 3.92
CA MET A 1 9.08 5.81 3.12
C MET A 1 8.87 6.35 1.71
N LEU A 2 8.45 7.60 1.53
CA LEU A 2 8.12 8.15 0.20
C LEU A 2 9.27 8.06 -0.83
N MET A 3 10.52 8.34 -0.41
CA MET A 3 11.70 8.17 -1.28
C MET A 3 11.88 6.72 -1.77
N ALA A 4 11.66 5.73 -0.91
CA ALA A 4 11.76 4.31 -1.27
C ALA A 4 10.66 3.88 -2.25
N LEU A 5 9.44 4.40 -2.07
CA LEU A 5 8.33 4.18 -3.00
C LEU A 5 8.60 4.81 -4.37
N SER A 6 9.10 6.05 -4.38
CA SER A 6 9.46 6.78 -5.59
C SER A 6 10.56 6.06 -6.38
N ALA A 7 11.60 5.58 -5.70
CA ALA A 7 12.68 4.79 -6.32
C ALA A 7 12.21 3.48 -6.98
N LYS A 8 10.97 3.03 -6.70
CA LYS A 8 10.37 1.80 -7.24
C LYS A 8 9.10 2.06 -8.05
N ASN A 9 8.78 3.33 -8.36
CA ASN A 9 7.55 3.74 -9.06
C ASN A 9 6.27 3.24 -8.38
N LYS A 10 6.23 3.26 -7.04
CA LYS A 10 5.09 2.75 -6.24
C LYS A 10 4.28 3.84 -5.53
N VAL A 11 4.59 5.12 -5.75
CA VAL A 11 3.84 6.24 -5.14
C VAL A 11 2.36 6.16 -5.53
N GLY A 12 2.07 5.69 -6.74
CA GLY A 12 0.70 5.56 -7.22
C GLY A 12 -0.21 4.60 -6.41
N LEU A 13 0.37 3.74 -5.58
CA LEU A 13 -0.38 2.81 -4.72
C LEU A 13 -0.82 3.44 -3.38
N ILE A 14 -0.27 4.59 -3.01
CA ILE A 14 -0.59 5.30 -1.77
C ILE A 14 -1.32 6.63 -1.99
N ASP A 15 -1.42 7.10 -3.23
CA ASP A 15 -2.19 8.29 -3.62
C ASP A 15 -3.40 7.96 -4.51
N ASP A 16 -3.67 6.67 -4.71
CA ASP A 16 -4.76 6.12 -5.53
C ASP A 16 -4.69 6.45 -7.03
N SER A 17 -3.57 6.97 -7.54
CA SER A 17 -3.38 7.18 -8.99
C SER A 17 -3.21 5.87 -9.78
N ILE A 18 -2.78 4.79 -9.12
CA ILE A 18 -2.79 3.42 -9.66
C ILE A 18 -3.94 2.65 -9.02
N LEU A 19 -5.09 2.71 -9.69
CA LEU A 19 -6.33 2.07 -9.24
C LEU A 19 -6.21 0.54 -9.19
N LYS A 20 -6.94 -0.07 -8.26
CA LYS A 20 -7.09 -1.52 -8.18
C LYS A 20 -7.77 -2.03 -9.47
N PRO A 21 -7.09 -2.86 -10.28
CA PRO A 21 -7.70 -3.43 -11.47
C PRO A 21 -8.76 -4.47 -11.10
N LEU A 22 -9.64 -4.79 -12.05
CA LEU A 22 -10.57 -5.91 -11.91
C LEU A 22 -9.80 -7.23 -11.74
N THR A 23 -10.35 -8.16 -10.97
CA THR A 23 -9.74 -9.48 -10.71
C THR A 23 -9.57 -10.33 -11.97
N SER A 24 -10.35 -10.06 -13.02
CA SER A 24 -10.24 -10.69 -14.34
C SER A 24 -9.10 -10.13 -15.20
N ASN A 25 -8.51 -8.99 -14.82
CA ASN A 25 -7.41 -8.37 -15.57
C ASN A 25 -6.09 -9.11 -15.26
N SER A 26 -5.27 -9.35 -16.30
CA SER A 26 -3.92 -9.91 -16.18
C SER A 26 -3.02 -9.14 -15.22
N ASP A 27 -3.26 -7.84 -15.06
CA ASP A 27 -2.46 -6.96 -14.21
C ASP A 27 -2.80 -7.09 -12.72
N TYR A 28 -3.91 -7.76 -12.36
CA TYR A 28 -4.34 -7.89 -10.97
C TYR A 28 -3.30 -8.55 -10.07
N ALA A 29 -2.68 -9.63 -10.53
CA ALA A 29 -1.66 -10.33 -9.76
C ALA A 29 -0.41 -9.44 -9.53
N ILE A 30 -0.03 -8.64 -10.54
CA ILE A 30 1.10 -7.72 -10.46
C ILE A 30 0.78 -6.57 -9.50
N TRP A 31 -0.41 -6.01 -9.61
CA TRP A 31 -0.90 -4.94 -8.73
C TRP A 31 -0.95 -5.43 -7.27
N LEU A 32 -1.54 -6.60 -7.02
CA LEU A 32 -1.67 -7.18 -5.68
C LEU A 32 -0.30 -7.39 -5.02
N ARG A 33 0.67 -7.93 -5.77
CA ARG A 33 2.06 -8.08 -5.29
C ARG A 33 2.67 -6.74 -4.90
N CYS A 34 2.46 -5.71 -5.71
CA CYS A 34 3.00 -4.38 -5.44
C CYS A 34 2.31 -3.74 -4.22
N ASN A 35 0.98 -3.86 -4.12
CA ASN A 35 0.21 -3.41 -2.97
C ASN A 35 0.69 -4.06 -1.68
N ASN A 36 0.83 -5.39 -1.64
CA ASN A 36 1.30 -6.11 -0.46
C ASN A 36 2.73 -5.74 -0.05
N MET A 37 3.61 -5.46 -1.02
CA MET A 37 4.96 -4.96 -0.75
C MET A 37 4.92 -3.58 -0.07
N VAL A 38 4.05 -2.68 -0.54
CA VAL A 38 3.88 -1.36 0.07
C VAL A 38 3.28 -1.47 1.48
N ILE A 39 2.26 -2.32 1.67
CA ILE A 39 1.69 -2.61 3.01
C ILE A 39 2.78 -3.10 3.96
N SER A 40 3.61 -4.06 3.53
CA SER A 40 4.72 -4.57 4.34
C SER A 40 5.71 -3.46 4.72
N TRP A 41 6.07 -2.57 3.79
CA TRP A 41 6.92 -1.42 4.11
C TRP A 41 6.26 -0.46 5.09
N ILE A 42 4.94 -0.25 4.99
CA ILE A 42 4.20 0.59 5.94
C ILE A 42 4.24 -0.02 7.34
N ILE A 43 3.81 -1.27 7.48
CA ILE A 43 3.77 -1.99 8.77
C ILE A 43 5.16 -2.01 9.42
N ASN A 44 6.22 -2.24 8.64
CA ASN A 44 7.60 -2.27 9.16
C ASN A 44 8.16 -0.88 9.49
N SER A 45 7.48 0.22 9.15
CA SER A 45 7.94 1.59 9.38
C SER A 45 7.15 2.34 10.46
N ILE A 46 6.09 1.74 11.02
CA ILE A 46 5.26 2.37 12.06
C ILE A 46 5.49 1.70 13.42
N SER A 47 5.00 2.34 14.49
CA SER A 47 5.02 1.75 15.83
C SER A 47 4.06 0.56 15.91
N ARG A 48 4.37 -0.37 16.83
CA ARG A 48 3.54 -1.57 17.05
C ARG A 48 2.12 -1.22 17.50
N ASP A 49 1.96 -0.15 18.25
CA ASP A 49 0.65 0.30 18.76
C ASP A 49 -0.28 0.74 17.62
N LEU A 50 0.27 1.31 16.54
CA LEU A 50 -0.46 1.69 15.33
C LEU A 50 -0.67 0.52 14.37
N THR A 51 0.06 -0.58 14.53
CA THR A 51 -0.07 -1.74 13.63
C THR A 51 -1.41 -2.46 13.84
N ALA A 52 -1.92 -2.51 15.07
CA ALA A 52 -3.16 -3.20 15.41
C ALA A 52 -4.39 -2.60 14.70
N SER A 53 -4.42 -1.29 14.45
CA SER A 53 -5.55 -0.63 13.78
C SER A 53 -5.58 -0.87 12.27
N ILE A 54 -4.42 -1.15 11.64
CA ILE A 54 -4.30 -1.24 10.18
C ILE A 54 -4.12 -2.67 9.65
N ILE A 55 -3.95 -3.68 10.52
CA ILE A 55 -3.58 -5.05 10.11
C ILE A 55 -4.61 -5.74 9.22
N PHE A 56 -5.88 -5.32 9.29
CA PHE A 56 -6.97 -5.87 8.48
C PHE A 56 -7.18 -5.12 7.15
N MET A 57 -6.43 -4.05 6.90
CA MET A 57 -6.59 -3.27 5.68
C MET A 57 -5.82 -3.91 4.52
N GLU A 58 -6.53 -4.19 3.44
CA GLU A 58 -5.96 -4.85 2.26
C GLU A 58 -5.39 -3.88 1.22
N LEU A 59 -5.57 -2.57 1.40
CA LEU A 59 -5.16 -1.55 0.43
C LEU A 59 -4.13 -0.62 1.07
N ALA A 60 -2.95 -0.53 0.45
CA ALA A 60 -1.90 0.40 0.87
C ALA A 60 -2.40 1.85 0.93
N TYR A 61 -3.24 2.27 -0.02
CA TYR A 61 -3.87 3.59 -0.03
C TYR A 61 -4.71 3.86 1.24
N LYS A 62 -5.54 2.90 1.67
CA LYS A 62 -6.36 3.05 2.88
C LYS A 62 -5.49 3.20 4.11
N ILE A 63 -4.51 2.30 4.28
CA ILE A 63 -3.56 2.37 5.40
C ILE A 63 -2.85 3.73 5.41
N TRP A 64 -2.36 4.17 4.26
CA TRP A 64 -1.64 5.43 4.17
C TRP A 64 -2.51 6.66 4.43
N SER A 65 -3.79 6.59 4.08
CA SER A 65 -4.76 7.66 4.36
C SER A 65 -5.06 7.73 5.85
N ASP A 66 -5.35 6.60 6.49
CA ASP A 66 -5.60 6.52 7.94
C ASP A 66 -4.39 6.95 8.79
N LEU A 67 -3.16 6.75 8.29
CA LEU A 67 -1.94 7.19 8.98
C LEU A 67 -1.60 8.67 8.79
N LYS A 68 -2.20 9.33 7.79
CA LYS A 68 -2.00 10.77 7.52
C LYS A 68 -2.93 11.64 8.35
N GLU A 69 -3.99 11.06 8.88
CA GLU A 69 -4.96 11.70 9.78
C GLU A 69 -4.41 11.77 11.21
#